data_AF-M3IA72-F1
#
_entry.id   AF-M3IA72-F1
#
_cell.length_a   1.000
_cell.length_b   1.000
_cell.length_c   1.000
_cell.angle_alpha   90.00
_cell.angle_beta   90.00
_cell.angle_gamma   90.00
#
_symmetry.space_group_name_H-M   'P 1'
#
loop_
_entity.id
_entity.type
_entity.pdbx_description
1 polymer ?
#
loop_
_entity_poly.entity_id
_entity_poly.type
_entity_poly.pdbx_seq_one_letter_code
_entity_poly.pdbx_strand_id
1 'polypeptide(L)'
;MDILLFDDGQKIESALVENAVGTDSLLVPNDYWNRLNAQERKSLRGKLPFLLRKYSKQIASMKRLHYKAGKIKYNRGVGKMKKFSIRVHTGVWSTLGVLAAAHGVSRCYLFNYMLWLEELGEEENFFCENLEPRSS
;
A
#
# COMPACT_ATOMS: atom_id res chain seq x y z
N MET A 1 -8.09 -3.02 42.74
CA MET A 1 -8.47 -2.27 41.53
C MET A 1 -7.22 -1.60 41.02
N ASP A 2 -6.59 -2.18 40.00
CA ASP A 2 -5.42 -1.57 39.39
C ASP A 2 -5.88 -0.43 38.47
N ILE A 3 -5.49 0.79 38.82
CA ILE A 3 -5.80 1.99 38.05
C ILE A 3 -4.66 2.17 37.05
N LEU A 4 -4.94 1.97 35.77
CA LEU A 4 -4.03 2.39 34.70
C LEU A 4 -4.05 3.91 34.62
N LEU A 5 -3.02 4.53 35.19
CA LEU A 5 -2.73 5.96 35.04
C LEU A 5 -2.14 6.18 33.65
N PHE A 6 -2.94 6.75 32.74
CA PHE A 6 -2.46 7.21 31.45
C PHE A 6 -1.98 8.66 31.61
N ASP A 7 -0.67 8.87 31.44
CA ASP A 7 -0.05 10.18 31.35
C ASP A 7 -0.49 10.85 30.03
N ASP A 8 -1.37 11.84 30.15
CA ASP A 8 -1.94 12.63 29.05
C ASP A 8 -0.93 13.63 28.45
N GLY A 9 0.24 13.79 29.09
CA GLY A 9 1.37 14.56 28.60
C GLY A 9 2.32 13.78 27.68
N GLN A 10 2.25 12.43 27.68
CA GLN A 10 3.11 11.59 26.84
C GLN A 10 2.63 11.59 25.38
N LYS A 11 3.11 12.57 24.61
CA LYS A 11 3.12 12.45 23.16
C LYS A 11 4.13 11.38 22.78
N ILE A 12 3.76 10.53 21.82
CA ILE A 12 4.72 9.63 21.19
C ILE A 12 5.71 10.50 20.41
N GLU A 13 6.83 10.86 21.04
CA GLU A 13 8.00 11.37 20.34
C GLU A 13 8.58 10.21 19.53
N SER A 14 8.29 10.19 18.23
CA SER A 14 8.85 9.19 17.33
C SER A 14 9.53 9.87 16.15
N ALA A 15 10.57 9.21 15.64
CA ALA A 15 11.18 9.53 14.36
C ALA A 15 10.18 9.52 13.18
N LEU A 16 8.93 9.04 13.38
CA LEU A 16 7.87 9.15 12.37
C LEU A 16 7.37 10.60 12.19
N VAL A 17 7.61 11.47 13.17
CA VAL A 17 7.33 12.92 13.11
C VAL A 17 8.42 13.65 12.30
N GLU A 18 9.54 13.00 11.99
CA GLU A 18 10.54 13.59 11.11
C GLU A 18 9.97 13.75 9.71
N ASN A 19 10.00 14.99 9.18
CA ASN A 19 9.73 15.31 7.79
C ASN A 19 10.76 14.71 6.81
N ALA A 20 11.54 13.72 7.24
CA ALA A 20 12.57 13.05 6.46
C ALA A 20 11.94 12.36 5.24
N VAL A 21 12.48 12.70 4.07
CA VAL A 21 12.13 12.08 2.80
C VAL A 21 13.19 11.04 2.48
N GLY A 22 12.80 9.76 2.51
CA GLY A 22 13.64 8.64 2.14
C GLY A 22 13.49 8.24 0.67
N THR A 23 14.41 7.39 0.18
CA THR A 23 14.24 6.69 -1.09
C THR A 23 13.94 5.22 -0.82
N ASP A 24 12.78 4.77 -1.27
CA ASP A 24 12.32 3.38 -1.15
C ASP A 24 12.01 2.80 -2.53
N SER A 25 11.69 1.51 -2.58
CA SER A 25 11.34 0.82 -3.83
C SER A 25 9.99 0.12 -3.74
N LEU A 26 9.24 0.23 -4.82
CA LEU A 26 8.00 -0.52 -5.03
C LEU A 26 8.12 -1.36 -6.30
N LEU A 27 7.25 -2.38 -6.37
CA LEU A 27 7.13 -3.27 -7.51
C LEU A 27 5.74 -3.12 -8.12
N VAL A 28 5.65 -3.05 -9.44
CA VAL A 28 4.41 -3.18 -10.22
C VAL A 28 4.59 -4.24 -11.31
N PRO A 29 3.53 -4.90 -11.80
CA PRO A 29 3.64 -5.79 -12.95
C PRO A 29 4.21 -5.07 -14.18
N ASN A 30 5.01 -5.78 -14.97
CA ASN A 30 5.58 -5.23 -16.20
C ASN A 30 4.51 -4.80 -17.19
N ASP A 31 3.39 -5.54 -17.27
CA ASP A 31 2.30 -5.23 -18.20
C ASP A 31 1.68 -3.87 -17.87
N TYR A 32 1.45 -3.59 -16.58
CA TYR A 32 1.05 -2.27 -16.11
C TYR A 32 2.10 -1.21 -16.46
N TRP A 33 3.37 -1.45 -16.12
CA TRP A 33 4.45 -0.49 -16.39
C TRP A 33 4.62 -0.13 -17.88
N ASN A 34 4.45 -1.11 -18.75
CA ASN A 34 4.64 -0.96 -20.19
C ASN A 34 3.53 -0.14 -20.84
N ARG A 35 2.32 -0.16 -20.28
CA ARG A 35 1.19 0.69 -20.72
C ARG A 35 1.42 2.17 -20.41
N LEU A 36 2.14 2.47 -19.33
CA LEU A 36 2.39 3.85 -18.92
C LEU A 36 3.38 4.55 -19.86
N ASN A 37 3.05 5.77 -20.27
CA ASN A 37 3.95 6.69 -20.94
C ASN A 37 4.99 7.30 -19.97
N ALA A 38 5.94 8.07 -20.49
CA ALA A 38 7.03 8.63 -19.68
C ALA A 38 6.52 9.56 -18.56
N GLN A 39 5.49 10.36 -18.83
CA GLN A 39 4.91 11.28 -17.85
C GLN A 39 4.15 10.52 -16.76
N GLU A 40 3.37 9.51 -17.12
CA GLU A 40 2.65 8.65 -16.17
C GLU A 40 3.60 7.87 -15.26
N ARG A 41 4.71 7.36 -15.81
CA ARG A 41 5.77 6.71 -15.01
C ARG A 41 6.41 7.67 -14.00
N LYS A 42 6.51 8.96 -14.34
CA LYS A 42 7.00 9.99 -13.43
C LYS A 42 5.96 10.28 -12.34
N SER A 43 4.69 10.44 -12.73
CA SER A 43 3.57 10.65 -11.80
C SER A 43 3.38 9.48 -10.83
N LEU A 44 3.56 8.24 -11.30
CA LEU A 44 3.45 7.02 -10.49
C LEU A 44 4.38 7.05 -9.26
N ARG A 45 5.58 7.62 -9.42
CA ARG A 45 6.57 7.72 -8.33
C ARG A 45 6.12 8.61 -7.17
N GLY A 46 5.18 9.53 -7.43
CA GLY A 46 4.57 10.41 -6.43
C GLY A 46 3.14 10.01 -6.04
N LYS A 47 2.62 8.89 -6.54
CA LYS A 47 1.19 8.53 -6.39
C LYS A 47 0.86 7.94 -5.00
N LEU A 48 1.84 7.40 -4.28
CA LEU A 48 1.62 6.72 -3.00
C LEU A 48 0.90 7.59 -1.93
N PRO A 49 1.33 8.83 -1.63
CA PRO A 49 0.61 9.69 -0.68
C PRO A 49 -0.85 9.93 -1.06
N PHE A 50 -1.11 10.13 -2.36
CA PHE A 50 -2.45 10.33 -2.90
C PHE A 50 -3.33 9.09 -2.69
N LEU A 51 -2.83 7.91 -3.05
CA LEU A 51 -3.56 6.65 -2.89
C LEU A 51 -3.90 6.37 -1.42
N LEU A 52 -2.94 6.58 -0.52
CA LEU A 52 -3.18 6.39 0.92
C LEU A 52 -4.22 7.38 1.46
N ARG A 53 -4.17 8.65 1.04
CA ARG A 53 -5.18 9.63 1.44
C ARG A 53 -6.58 9.24 0.97
N LYS A 54 -6.72 8.68 -0.23
CA LYS A 54 -8.01 8.28 -0.82
C LYS A 54 -8.55 6.97 -0.22
N TYR A 55 -7.71 5.96 -0.06
CA TYR A 55 -8.15 4.59 0.22
C TYR A 55 -7.87 4.08 1.63
N SER A 56 -7.05 4.77 2.45
CA SER A 56 -6.67 4.28 3.79
C SER A 56 -7.88 3.96 4.69
N LYS A 57 -8.90 4.84 4.71
CA LYS A 57 -10.11 4.63 5.52
C LYS A 57 -10.88 3.38 5.09
N GLN A 58 -11.05 3.18 3.78
CA GLN A 58 -11.71 2.01 3.22
C GLN A 58 -10.93 0.73 3.50
N ILE A 59 -9.60 0.77 3.32
CA ILE A 59 -8.71 -0.36 3.60
C ILE A 59 -8.80 -0.72 5.08
N ALA A 60 -8.71 0.27 5.98
CA ALA A 60 -8.78 0.03 7.42
C ALA A 60 -10.12 -0.58 7.89
N SER A 61 -11.22 -0.34 7.16
CA SER A 61 -12.55 -0.86 7.52
C SER A 61 -12.93 -2.18 6.85
N MET A 62 -12.19 -2.62 5.82
CA MET A 62 -12.51 -3.84 5.09
C MET A 62 -11.91 -5.09 5.73
N LYS A 63 -12.42 -6.27 5.36
CA LYS A 63 -11.82 -7.56 5.73
C LYS A 63 -10.38 -7.65 5.22
N ARG A 64 -9.57 -8.47 5.89
CA ARG A 64 -8.17 -8.71 5.49
C ARG A 64 -8.11 -9.16 4.03
N LEU A 65 -7.15 -8.60 3.27
CA LEU A 65 -6.90 -9.02 1.88
C LEU A 65 -6.34 -10.45 1.82
N HIS A 66 -5.66 -10.88 2.88
CA HIS A 66 -5.20 -12.25 3.07
C HIS A 66 -5.70 -12.81 4.40
N TYR A 67 -6.52 -13.85 4.31
CA TYR A 67 -7.16 -14.47 5.48
C TYR A 67 -6.24 -15.41 6.26
N LYS A 68 -5.20 -15.98 5.62
CA LYS A 68 -4.27 -16.90 6.30
C LYS A 68 -3.32 -16.12 7.20
N ALA A 69 -3.55 -16.22 8.51
CA ALA A 69 -2.68 -15.66 9.52
C ALA A 69 -1.25 -16.26 9.42
N GLY A 70 -0.24 -15.49 9.84
CA GLY A 70 1.16 -15.92 9.86
C GLY A 70 1.87 -16.00 8.50
N LYS A 71 1.17 -15.75 7.37
CA LYS A 71 1.78 -15.68 6.03
C LYS A 71 1.46 -14.37 5.34
N ILE A 72 2.45 -13.80 4.67
CA ILE A 72 2.31 -12.59 3.86
C ILE A 72 1.94 -12.96 2.42
N LYS A 73 0.86 -12.36 1.88
CA LYS A 73 0.52 -12.45 0.45
C LYS A 73 1.39 -11.48 -0.35
N TYR A 74 2.02 -12.01 -1.39
CA TYR A 74 2.80 -11.26 -2.37
C TYR A 74 2.08 -11.27 -3.72
N ASN A 75 2.50 -10.38 -4.63
CA ASN A 75 2.02 -10.33 -6.00
C ASN A 75 2.49 -11.59 -6.77
N ARG A 76 1.74 -12.68 -6.67
CA ARG A 76 1.99 -13.94 -7.39
C ARG A 76 1.07 -14.03 -8.61
N GLY A 77 1.50 -14.74 -9.65
CA GLY A 77 0.68 -14.94 -10.86
C GLY A 77 0.57 -13.73 -11.78
N VAL A 78 1.28 -12.63 -11.49
CA VAL A 78 1.24 -11.37 -12.27
C VAL A 78 2.42 -11.21 -13.23
N GLY A 79 3.13 -12.31 -13.53
CA GLY A 79 4.29 -12.30 -14.42
C GLY A 79 5.51 -11.57 -13.86
N LYS A 80 6.30 -10.95 -14.76
CA LYS A 80 7.52 -10.21 -14.40
C LYS A 80 7.15 -8.90 -13.70
N MET A 81 7.89 -8.56 -12.65
CA MET A 81 7.68 -7.32 -11.89
C MET A 81 8.73 -6.27 -12.27
N LYS A 82 8.31 -5.02 -12.44
CA LYS A 82 9.18 -3.85 -12.55
C LYS A 82 9.42 -3.22 -11.19
N LYS A 83 10.70 -3.12 -10.80
CA LYS A 83 11.14 -2.28 -9.68
C LYS A 83 11.29 -0.83 -10.11
N PHE A 84 10.80 0.08 -9.29
CA PHE A 84 11.04 1.51 -9.42
C PHE A 84 11.23 2.16 -8.04
N SER A 85 11.99 3.25 -8.01
CA SER A 85 12.27 4.00 -6.79
C SER A 85 11.26 5.13 -6.59
N ILE A 86 10.84 5.31 -5.36
CA ILE A 86 9.98 6.39 -4.89
C ILE A 86 10.72 7.25 -3.86
N ARG A 87 10.40 8.55 -3.81
CA ARG A 87 10.78 9.43 -2.71
C ARG A 87 9.56 9.67 -1.85
N VAL A 88 9.63 9.32 -0.57
CA VAL A 88 8.45 9.29 0.30
C VAL A 88 8.83 9.68 1.73
N HIS A 89 7.93 10.39 2.39
CA HIS A 89 8.07 10.70 3.81
C HIS A 89 7.93 9.44 4.66
N THR A 90 8.72 9.36 5.74
CA THR A 90 8.72 8.22 6.67
C THR A 90 7.32 7.88 7.19
N GLY A 91 6.50 8.87 7.53
CA GLY A 91 5.12 8.66 7.99
C GLY A 91 4.21 8.01 6.94
N VAL A 92 4.34 8.40 5.67
CA VAL A 92 3.57 7.81 4.56
C VAL A 92 4.00 6.37 4.32
N TRP A 93 5.32 6.11 4.31
CA TRP A 93 5.87 4.76 4.14
C TRP A 93 5.48 3.82 5.29
N SER A 94 5.47 4.34 6.52
CA SER A 94 5.06 3.59 7.71
C SER A 94 3.58 3.27 7.70
N THR A 95 2.73 4.22 7.28
CA THR A 95 1.29 3.99 7.10
C THR A 95 1.01 2.86 6.12
N LEU A 96 1.71 2.84 4.98
CA LEU A 96 1.63 1.71 4.03
C LEU A 96 2.02 0.39 4.70
N GLY A 97 3.08 0.40 5.51
CA GLY A 97 3.55 -0.76 6.26
C GLY A 97 2.52 -1.31 7.24
N VAL A 98 1.92 -0.45 8.07
CA VAL A 98 0.92 -0.82 9.07
C VAL A 98 -0.32 -1.41 8.40
N LEU A 99 -0.86 -0.75 7.37
CA LEU A 99 -2.01 -1.27 6.62
C LEU A 99 -1.66 -2.60 5.93
N ALA A 100 -0.49 -2.72 5.30
CA ALA A 100 -0.10 -3.97 4.65
C ALA A 100 -0.03 -5.13 5.66
N ALA A 101 0.57 -4.89 6.84
CA ALA A 101 0.64 -5.88 7.92
C ALA A 101 -0.74 -6.27 8.45
N ALA A 102 -1.63 -5.30 8.68
CA ALA A 102 -3.00 -5.53 9.14
C ALA A 102 -3.79 -6.43 8.17
N HIS A 103 -3.56 -6.26 6.86
CA HIS A 103 -4.21 -7.09 5.83
C HIS A 103 -3.46 -8.38 5.48
N GLY A 104 -2.30 -8.65 6.09
CA GLY A 104 -1.50 -9.85 5.82
C GLY A 104 -0.85 -9.87 4.44
N VAL A 105 -0.51 -8.72 3.88
CA VAL A 105 0.04 -8.56 2.54
C VAL A 105 1.35 -7.77 2.55
N SER A 106 2.13 -7.86 1.47
CA SER A 106 3.33 -7.03 1.31
C SER A 106 2.98 -5.57 0.99
N ARG A 107 3.89 -4.62 1.28
CA ARG A 107 3.72 -3.21 0.89
C ARG A 107 3.47 -3.04 -0.62
N CYS A 108 4.17 -3.81 -1.43
CA CYS A 108 3.98 -3.81 -2.88
C CYS A 108 2.59 -4.33 -3.26
N TYR A 109 2.09 -5.39 -2.60
CA TYR A 109 0.74 -5.88 -2.85
C TYR A 109 -0.31 -4.81 -2.55
N LEU A 110 -0.23 -4.19 -1.37
CA LEU A 110 -1.18 -3.16 -0.98
C LEU A 110 -1.13 -1.94 -1.93
N PHE A 111 0.06 -1.55 -2.37
CA PHE A 111 0.21 -0.49 -3.36
C PHE A 111 -0.45 -0.84 -4.70
N ASN A 112 -0.24 -2.05 -5.23
CA ASN A 112 -0.89 -2.48 -6.49
C ASN A 112 -2.40 -2.63 -6.32
N TYR A 113 -2.87 -3.07 -5.16
CA TYR A 113 -4.31 -3.10 -4.86
C TYR A 113 -4.93 -1.70 -4.88
N MET A 114 -4.26 -0.68 -4.33
CA MET A 114 -4.72 0.70 -4.42
C MET A 114 -4.65 1.26 -5.85
N LEU A 115 -3.67 0.87 -6.66
CA LEU A 115 -3.65 1.22 -8.08
C LEU A 115 -4.85 0.62 -8.82
N TRP A 116 -5.18 -0.64 -8.54
CA TRP A 116 -6.37 -1.29 -9.09
C TRP A 116 -7.66 -0.61 -8.65
N LEU A 117 -7.77 -0.20 -7.37
CA LEU A 117 -8.92 0.60 -6.90
C LEU A 117 -9.02 1.97 -7.60
N GLU A 118 -7.90 2.55 -8.02
CA GLU A 118 -7.89 3.80 -8.79
C GLU A 118 -8.40 3.58 -10.21
N GLU A 119 -7.93 2.52 -10.88
CA GLU A 119 -8.37 2.16 -12.24
C GLU A 119 -9.85 1.76 -12.28
N LEU A 120 -10.35 1.03 -11.27
CA LEU A 120 -11.78 0.70 -11.19
C LEU A 120 -12.69 1.92 -11.02
N GLY A 121 -12.17 3.00 -10.42
CA GLY A 121 -12.90 4.26 -10.29
C GLY A 121 -13.05 5.03 -11.60
N GLU A 122 -12.40 4.57 -12.68
CA GLU A 122 -12.39 5.18 -14.02
C GLU A 122 -13.16 4.36 -15.09
N GLU A 123 -13.90 3.30 -14.67
CA GLU A 123 -14.69 2.33 -15.47
C GLU A 123 -13.94 1.35 -16.42
N GLU A 124 -14.43 0.10 -16.34
CA GLU A 124 -14.23 -1.15 -17.09
C GLU A 124 -12.82 -1.69 -17.43
N ASN A 125 -12.43 -2.67 -16.58
CA ASN A 125 -11.54 -3.82 -16.80
C ASN A 125 -10.02 -3.57 -16.85
N PHE A 126 -9.29 -4.19 -15.92
CA PHE A 126 -8.22 -5.19 -16.18
C PHE A 126 -7.25 -5.36 -14.99
N PHE A 127 -7.58 -6.19 -13.99
CA PHE A 127 -6.60 -6.78 -13.04
C PHE A 127 -7.15 -7.96 -12.21
N CYS A 128 -8.40 -8.38 -12.45
CA CYS A 128 -9.23 -9.01 -11.43
C CYS A 128 -8.97 -10.50 -11.15
N GLU A 129 -8.54 -11.33 -12.10
CA GLU A 129 -8.52 -12.79 -11.81
C GLU A 129 -7.45 -13.25 -10.79
N ASN A 130 -6.43 -12.42 -10.50
CA ASN A 130 -5.31 -12.83 -9.66
C ASN A 130 -5.16 -12.04 -8.34
N LEU A 131 -5.85 -10.90 -8.19
CA LEU A 131 -5.86 -10.10 -6.96
C LEU A 131 -7.13 -10.29 -6.11
N GLU A 132 -8.19 -10.84 -6.70
CA GLU A 132 -9.38 -11.21 -5.94
C GLU A 132 -9.03 -12.18 -4.81
N PRO A 133 -9.56 -11.96 -3.60
CA PRO A 133 -9.58 -13.01 -2.59
C PRO A 133 -10.50 -14.11 -3.14
N ARG A 134 -9.92 -15.18 -3.71
CA ARG A 134 -10.68 -16.39 -4.01
C ARG A 134 -11.43 -16.78 -2.74
N SER A 135 -12.75 -16.62 -2.75
CA SER A 135 -13.63 -17.31 -1.83
C SER A 135 -13.29 -18.79 -1.95
N SER A 136 -13.08 -19.39 -0.78
CA SER A 136 -12.69 -20.80 -0.67
C SER A 136 -13.75 -21.70 -1.28
#